data_AF-A0A140LCL2-F1
#
_entry.id   AF-A0A140LCL2-F1
#
_cell.length_a   1.000
_cell.length_b   1.000
_cell.length_c   1.000
_cell.angle_alpha   90.00
_cell.angle_beta   90.00
_cell.angle_gamma   90.00
#
_symmetry.space_group_name_H-M   'P 1'
#
loop_
_entity.id
_entity.type
_entity.pdbx_description
1 polymer ?
#
loop_
_entity_poly.entity_id
_entity_poly.type
_entity_poly.pdbx_seq_one_letter_code
_entity_poly.pdbx_strand_id
1 'polypeptide(L)'
;MALGGGTWLVQNKVLPGSYINFVSAARASAALSDRGYVAIPLELDWGQENEVMTIEGADIQKNSFDLFGYAYTDPQMQPLRELFKGAKTAHIYRINSGGDKATITSGNLTATAKYGGVRGNDIKIVIETNVDDSSKFDVSTYVGTKKVDTQTVATIADLQANGFVTFSGTGALTTTAGVNLTGGTNGIVNGEAYATFLDKIESYSYNILAYMGTDDLIKDLFVQFTKRMRDEHGVKFQTVLYRKSAADFEGIISVENKVLDDGKSEASLVYWVAGQEAGCPVNRSLTNKTYDGELTIDVGYKQSALVEGLKAGKFMFHRVGDKVNVLDDINTFVSYTADKNEDFNNNQVIRVLDQIGNDIAVLFNIKYLGKVQNNEAGRIAFWNDLVNYHNEMQKIAAIENFKAEDIVVEKGMDKKSVVVTDYITPVSVMTKLYMTVVVQ
;
A
#
# COMPACT_ATOMS: atom_id res chain seq x y z
N MET A 1 -58.60 21.38 4.01
CA MET A 1 -57.74 22.58 3.91
C MET A 1 -56.31 22.07 3.83
N ALA A 2 -55.65 22.20 2.68
CA ALA A 2 -54.31 21.67 2.48
C ALA A 2 -53.31 22.52 3.28
N LEU A 3 -52.68 21.93 4.30
CA LEU A 3 -51.56 22.52 5.01
C LEU A 3 -50.41 22.64 3.98
N GLY A 4 -49.97 23.86 3.69
CA GLY A 4 -48.94 24.12 2.68
C GLY A 4 -47.69 23.26 2.91
N GLY A 5 -47.19 22.64 1.84
CA GLY A 5 -46.03 21.74 1.87
C GLY A 5 -45.08 22.00 0.69
N GLY A 6 -43.81 21.61 0.87
CA GLY A 6 -42.73 21.73 -0.12
C GLY A 6 -41.49 22.42 0.45
N THR A 7 -40.30 22.04 -0.02
CA THR A 7 -38.99 22.57 0.39
C THR A 7 -38.72 23.97 -0.21
N TRP A 8 -38.09 24.87 0.54
CA TRP A 8 -37.68 26.22 0.07
C TRP A 8 -36.24 26.55 0.50
N LEU A 9 -35.52 27.30 -0.33
CA LEU A 9 -34.13 27.75 -0.07
C LEU A 9 -34.05 29.20 0.44
N VAL A 10 -35.05 30.02 0.12
CA VAL A 10 -35.25 31.39 0.62
C VAL A 10 -36.74 31.60 0.89
N GLN A 11 -37.11 32.52 1.80
CA GLN A 11 -38.51 32.74 2.23
C GLN A 11 -39.38 33.35 1.12
N ASN A 12 -39.76 32.55 0.13
CA ASN A 12 -40.49 32.99 -1.06
C ASN A 12 -41.93 32.42 -1.15
N LYS A 13 -42.49 31.95 -0.04
CA LYS A 13 -43.85 31.38 0.01
C LYS A 13 -44.88 32.45 0.40
N VAL A 14 -45.90 32.61 -0.44
CA VAL A 14 -46.90 33.70 -0.34
C VAL A 14 -48.16 33.28 0.45
N LEU A 15 -48.38 31.97 0.64
CA LEU A 15 -49.56 31.44 1.34
C LEU A 15 -49.29 31.28 2.85
N PRO A 16 -50.26 31.61 3.73
CA PRO A 16 -50.16 31.33 5.17
C PRO A 16 -50.06 29.82 5.45
N GLY A 17 -49.04 29.38 6.20
CA GLY A 17 -48.84 27.97 6.54
C GLY A 17 -47.55 27.70 7.32
N SER A 18 -47.43 26.52 7.92
CA SER A 18 -46.20 26.05 8.57
C SER A 18 -45.34 25.29 7.58
N TYR A 19 -44.24 25.91 7.16
CA TYR A 19 -43.26 25.29 6.29
C TYR A 19 -42.12 24.77 7.18
N ILE A 20 -42.00 23.44 7.33
CA ILE A 20 -40.98 22.79 8.18
C ILE A 20 -40.12 21.89 7.29
N ASN A 21 -38.80 22.14 7.25
CA ASN A 21 -37.84 21.25 6.59
C ASN A 21 -37.22 20.33 7.64
N PHE A 22 -37.23 19.03 7.39
CA PHE A 22 -36.42 18.07 8.12
C PHE A 22 -35.16 17.82 7.32
N VAL A 23 -34.03 18.33 7.81
CA VAL A 23 -32.70 18.05 7.25
C VAL A 23 -31.94 17.18 8.24
N SER A 24 -31.42 16.05 7.77
CA SER A 24 -30.52 15.22 8.57
C SER A 24 -29.25 16.01 8.86
N ALA A 25 -28.82 16.05 10.13
CA ALA A 25 -27.45 16.45 10.42
C ALA A 25 -26.53 15.40 9.77
N ALA A 26 -25.81 15.79 8.72
CA ALA A 26 -24.83 14.93 8.08
C ALA A 26 -23.72 14.61 9.09
N ARG A 27 -23.88 13.52 9.83
CA ARG A 27 -22.81 12.88 10.60
C ARG A 27 -21.98 12.06 9.61
N ALA A 28 -21.15 12.74 8.83
CA ALA A 28 -19.91 12.10 8.40
C ALA A 28 -19.11 11.90 9.68
N SER A 29 -18.83 10.65 10.06
CA SER A 29 -17.97 10.41 11.22
C SER A 29 -16.62 11.07 10.95
N ALA A 30 -16.14 11.89 11.88
CA ALA A 30 -14.73 12.27 11.96
C ALA A 30 -13.87 11.06 12.37
N ALA A 31 -14.07 9.91 11.71
CA ALA A 31 -13.27 8.73 11.93
C ALA A 31 -11.92 9.00 11.27
N LEU A 32 -10.85 8.82 12.04
CA LEU A 32 -9.49 8.81 11.51
C LEU A 32 -9.43 7.80 10.36
N SER A 33 -8.85 8.17 9.20
CA SER A 33 -8.67 7.19 8.14
C SER A 33 -7.74 6.08 8.61
N ASP A 34 -8.09 4.84 8.27
CA ASP A 34 -7.27 3.69 8.59
C ASP A 34 -5.91 3.77 7.86
N ARG A 35 -4.85 3.37 8.57
CA ARG A 35 -3.52 3.18 8.00
C ARG A 35 -3.24 1.70 7.74
N GLY A 36 -2.22 1.43 6.94
CA GLY A 36 -1.74 0.08 6.63
C GLY A 36 -1.67 -0.25 5.15
N TYR A 37 -1.75 0.77 4.28
CA TYR A 37 -1.79 0.60 2.82
C TYR A 37 -0.40 0.82 2.22
N VAL A 38 0.10 -0.18 1.48
CA VAL A 38 1.38 -0.10 0.75
C VAL A 38 1.12 -0.22 -0.75
N ALA A 39 1.80 0.58 -1.56
CA ALA A 39 1.93 0.36 -3.00
C ALA A 39 3.33 -0.15 -3.34
N ILE A 40 3.42 -1.23 -4.11
CA ILE A 40 4.72 -1.83 -4.44
C ILE A 40 4.69 -2.58 -5.79
N PRO A 41 5.68 -2.35 -6.68
CA PRO A 41 5.88 -3.20 -7.85
C PRO A 41 6.66 -4.45 -7.45
N LEU A 42 6.21 -5.62 -7.93
CA LEU A 42 6.86 -6.91 -7.68
C LEU A 42 7.18 -7.62 -8.99
N GLU A 43 8.34 -8.27 -9.02
CA GLU A 43 8.65 -9.29 -10.02
C GLU A 43 7.99 -10.60 -9.59
N LEU A 44 7.08 -11.12 -10.42
CA LEU A 44 6.31 -12.33 -10.12
C LEU A 44 6.39 -13.31 -11.30
N ASP A 45 6.42 -14.61 -11.01
CA ASP A 45 6.44 -15.66 -12.03
C ASP A 45 5.04 -16.04 -12.54
N TRP A 46 4.01 -15.53 -11.87
CA TRP A 46 2.60 -15.78 -12.14
C TRP A 46 1.75 -14.67 -11.55
N GLY A 47 0.56 -14.46 -12.12
CA GLY A 47 -0.44 -13.54 -11.61
C GLY A 47 -0.94 -12.58 -12.68
N GLN A 48 -1.90 -11.76 -12.28
CA GLN A 48 -2.51 -10.78 -13.17
C GLN A 48 -1.47 -9.79 -13.72
N GLU A 49 -1.57 -9.49 -15.00
CA GLU A 49 -0.64 -8.62 -15.72
C GLU A 49 -1.28 -7.27 -16.03
N ASN A 50 -0.46 -6.22 -16.08
CA ASN A 50 -0.85 -4.85 -16.46
C ASN A 50 -1.97 -4.21 -15.60
N GLU A 51 -2.28 -4.79 -14.45
CA GLU A 51 -3.28 -4.31 -13.50
C GLU A 51 -2.73 -4.30 -12.07
N VAL A 52 -3.31 -3.42 -11.24
CA VAL A 52 -2.97 -3.32 -9.81
C VAL A 52 -3.86 -4.30 -9.05
N MET A 53 -3.23 -5.26 -8.37
CA MET A 53 -3.90 -6.22 -7.49
C MET A 53 -3.95 -5.64 -6.06
N THR A 54 -5.16 -5.49 -5.51
CA THR A 54 -5.33 -5.09 -4.10
C THR A 54 -5.50 -6.33 -3.24
N ILE A 55 -4.53 -6.58 -2.36
CA ILE A 55 -4.42 -7.81 -1.59
C ILE A 55 -4.39 -7.47 -0.11
N GLU A 56 -5.18 -8.16 0.71
CA GLU A 56 -5.11 -8.05 2.17
C GLU A 56 -4.21 -9.14 2.78
N GLY A 57 -3.72 -8.92 4.00
CA GLY A 57 -2.87 -9.91 4.68
C GLY A 57 -3.54 -11.29 4.85
N ALA A 58 -4.87 -11.32 4.96
CA ALA A 58 -5.64 -12.57 5.03
C ALA A 58 -5.65 -13.34 3.70
N ASP A 59 -5.61 -12.64 2.57
CA ASP A 59 -5.58 -13.26 1.24
C ASP A 59 -4.26 -13.98 1.00
N ILE A 60 -3.15 -13.45 1.51
CA ILE A 60 -1.85 -14.13 1.41
C ILE A 60 -1.87 -15.46 2.17
N GLN A 61 -2.55 -15.54 3.31
CA GLN A 61 -2.60 -16.78 4.09
C GLN A 61 -3.53 -17.83 3.47
N LYS A 62 -4.64 -17.39 2.85
CA LYS A 62 -5.70 -18.29 2.35
C LYS A 62 -5.61 -18.58 0.85
N ASN A 63 -5.28 -17.56 0.06
CA ASN A 63 -5.47 -17.52 -1.39
C ASN A 63 -4.14 -17.34 -2.17
N SER A 64 -2.98 -17.37 -1.49
CA SER A 64 -1.66 -17.19 -2.13
C SER A 64 -1.45 -18.07 -3.35
N PHE A 65 -1.91 -19.33 -3.30
CA PHE A 65 -1.72 -20.26 -4.40
C PHE A 65 -2.51 -19.87 -5.64
N ASP A 66 -3.74 -19.38 -5.47
CA ASP A 66 -4.60 -19.01 -6.59
C ASP A 66 -4.21 -17.65 -7.19
N LEU A 67 -3.67 -16.76 -6.35
CA LEU A 67 -3.21 -15.44 -6.76
C LEU A 67 -1.83 -15.46 -7.42
N PHE A 68 -0.86 -16.14 -6.81
CA PHE A 68 0.56 -16.07 -7.17
C PHE A 68 1.12 -17.40 -7.68
N GLY A 69 0.32 -18.48 -7.72
CA GLY A 69 0.78 -19.80 -8.14
C GLY A 69 1.70 -20.51 -7.14
N TYR A 70 1.91 -19.94 -5.96
CA TYR A 70 2.81 -20.44 -4.91
C TYR A 70 2.09 -20.58 -3.57
N ALA A 71 2.46 -21.59 -2.81
CA ALA A 71 1.97 -21.75 -1.45
C ALA A 71 2.54 -20.65 -0.55
N TYR A 72 1.82 -20.31 0.51
CA TYR A 72 2.26 -19.29 1.49
C TYR A 72 3.67 -19.56 2.03
N THR A 73 4.05 -20.83 2.17
CA THR A 73 5.35 -21.28 2.69
C THR A 73 6.48 -21.26 1.66
N ASP A 74 6.18 -21.06 0.38
CA ASP A 74 7.20 -21.12 -0.67
C ASP A 74 8.18 -19.92 -0.57
N PRO A 75 9.45 -20.09 -0.95
CA PRO A 75 10.46 -19.02 -0.90
C PRO A 75 10.09 -17.76 -1.71
N GLN A 76 9.31 -17.92 -2.78
CA GLN A 76 8.81 -16.85 -3.65
C GLN A 76 7.83 -15.92 -2.92
N MET A 77 7.18 -16.40 -1.86
CA MET A 77 6.23 -15.61 -1.06
C MET A 77 6.89 -14.82 0.08
N GLN A 78 8.18 -15.03 0.34
CA GLN A 78 8.91 -14.32 1.41
C GLN A 78 8.77 -12.79 1.33
N PRO A 79 8.92 -12.13 0.16
CA PRO A 79 8.63 -10.70 0.02
C PRO A 79 7.30 -10.23 0.63
N LEU A 80 6.24 -10.99 0.36
CA LEU A 80 4.91 -10.67 0.82
C LEU A 80 4.75 -11.00 2.32
N ARG A 81 5.41 -12.06 2.81
CA ARG A 81 5.47 -12.35 4.24
C ARG A 81 6.20 -11.25 5.03
N GLU A 82 7.29 -10.70 4.49
CA GLU A 82 7.98 -9.53 5.07
C GLU A 82 7.06 -8.30 5.10
N LEU A 83 6.40 -8.00 3.98
CA LEU A 83 5.53 -6.83 3.83
C LEU A 83 4.33 -6.88 4.79
N PHE A 84 3.62 -8.01 4.84
CA PHE A 84 2.40 -8.16 5.64
C PHE A 84 2.66 -8.43 7.14
N LYS A 85 3.92 -8.38 7.61
CA LYS A 85 4.20 -8.27 9.06
C LYS A 85 3.79 -6.93 9.65
N GLY A 86 3.65 -5.90 8.81
CA GLY A 86 3.14 -4.59 9.22
C GLY A 86 1.98 -4.09 8.37
N ALA A 87 1.97 -4.36 7.06
CA ALA A 87 0.91 -3.88 6.18
C ALA A 87 -0.42 -4.58 6.46
N LYS A 88 -1.53 -3.84 6.29
CA LYS A 88 -2.89 -4.42 6.25
C LYS A 88 -3.29 -4.79 4.82
N THR A 89 -3.00 -3.90 3.89
CA THR A 89 -3.38 -4.00 2.47
C THR A 89 -2.21 -3.59 1.59
N ALA A 90 -1.96 -4.33 0.52
CA ALA A 90 -0.96 -3.99 -0.48
C ALA A 90 -1.58 -3.88 -1.88
N HIS A 91 -1.31 -2.77 -2.56
CA HIS A 91 -1.54 -2.55 -3.98
C HIS A 91 -0.29 -3.01 -4.74
N ILE A 92 -0.36 -4.23 -5.28
CA ILE A 92 0.74 -4.92 -5.93
C ILE A 92 0.57 -4.79 -7.44
N TYR A 93 1.65 -4.42 -8.13
CA TYR A 93 1.69 -4.44 -9.59
C TYR A 93 2.79 -5.38 -10.08
N ARG A 94 2.45 -6.27 -11.01
CA ARG A 94 3.42 -7.19 -11.61
C ARG A 94 4.27 -6.47 -12.64
N ILE A 95 5.51 -6.17 -12.28
CA ILE A 95 6.40 -5.31 -13.09
C ILE A 95 7.00 -6.03 -14.30
N ASN A 96 7.12 -7.36 -14.24
CA ASN A 96 7.63 -8.22 -15.30
C ASN A 96 6.51 -8.85 -16.16
N SER A 97 5.44 -8.09 -16.39
CA SER A 97 4.32 -8.48 -17.27
C SER A 97 4.74 -8.57 -18.75
N GLY A 98 3.93 -9.23 -19.59
CA GLY A 98 4.21 -9.35 -21.03
C GLY A 98 5.17 -10.49 -21.42
N GLY A 99 5.34 -11.47 -20.54
CA GLY A 99 6.04 -12.71 -20.86
C GLY A 99 5.17 -13.72 -21.61
N ASP A 100 5.78 -14.78 -22.15
CA ASP A 100 5.07 -15.81 -22.90
C ASP A 100 4.22 -16.69 -21.98
N LYS A 101 3.04 -17.07 -22.47
CA LYS A 101 2.17 -18.05 -21.82
C LYS A 101 2.67 -19.44 -22.16
N ALA A 102 2.86 -20.28 -21.16
CA ALA A 102 3.19 -21.68 -21.40
C ALA A 102 2.03 -22.38 -22.13
N THR A 103 2.35 -23.22 -23.11
CA THR A 103 1.34 -23.95 -23.90
C THR A 103 1.74 -25.40 -24.07
N ILE A 104 0.73 -26.24 -24.33
CA ILE A 104 0.94 -27.60 -24.81
C ILE A 104 -0.20 -28.00 -25.74
N THR A 105 0.14 -28.76 -26.78
CA THR A 105 -0.83 -29.44 -27.64
C THR A 105 -0.67 -30.95 -27.48
N SER A 106 -1.75 -31.62 -27.06
CA SER A 106 -1.82 -33.07 -26.90
C SER A 106 -2.99 -33.61 -27.72
N GLY A 107 -2.68 -34.20 -28.89
CA GLY A 107 -3.70 -34.52 -29.88
C GLY A 107 -4.35 -33.25 -30.43
N ASN A 108 -5.67 -33.13 -30.32
CA ASN A 108 -6.42 -31.94 -30.76
C ASN A 108 -6.64 -30.90 -29.64
N LEU A 109 -6.30 -31.24 -28.40
CA LEU A 109 -6.44 -30.33 -27.25
C LEU A 109 -5.21 -29.44 -27.17
N THR A 110 -5.42 -28.13 -27.09
CA THR A 110 -4.39 -27.17 -26.68
C THR A 110 -4.76 -26.60 -25.32
N ALA A 111 -3.84 -26.68 -24.37
CA ALA A 111 -3.96 -26.03 -23.07
C ALA A 111 -2.94 -24.90 -22.97
N THR A 112 -3.40 -23.72 -22.60
CA THR A 112 -2.60 -22.51 -22.49
C THR A 112 -2.71 -21.96 -21.08
N ALA A 113 -1.58 -21.60 -20.48
CA ALA A 113 -1.53 -20.94 -19.18
C ALA A 113 -2.36 -19.65 -19.19
N LYS A 114 -3.09 -19.38 -18.11
CA LYS A 114 -3.92 -18.18 -17.98
C LYS A 114 -3.08 -16.89 -18.06
N TYR A 115 -1.93 -16.88 -17.39
CA TYR A 115 -1.00 -15.76 -17.34
C TYR A 115 0.36 -16.15 -17.94
N GLY A 116 1.12 -15.16 -18.40
CA GLY A 116 2.51 -15.34 -18.83
C GLY A 116 3.41 -15.56 -17.61
N GLY A 117 4.54 -16.21 -17.81
CA GLY A 117 5.52 -16.42 -16.76
C GLY A 117 6.04 -17.85 -16.66
N VAL A 118 7.20 -17.99 -15.99
CA VAL A 118 7.90 -19.27 -15.88
C VAL A 118 7.11 -20.31 -15.07
N ARG A 119 6.23 -19.86 -14.17
CA ARG A 119 5.38 -20.76 -13.37
C ARG A 119 4.37 -21.53 -14.23
N GLY A 120 4.04 -21.02 -15.41
CA GLY A 120 3.21 -21.74 -16.37
C GLY A 120 3.81 -23.08 -16.81
N ASN A 121 5.15 -23.23 -16.75
CA ASN A 121 5.83 -24.47 -17.14
C ASN A 121 5.66 -25.60 -16.11
N ASP A 122 5.25 -25.26 -14.88
CA ASP A 122 4.97 -26.24 -13.83
C ASP A 122 3.53 -26.77 -13.92
N ILE A 123 2.74 -26.28 -14.88
CA ILE A 123 1.38 -26.74 -15.09
C ILE A 123 1.40 -28.05 -15.88
N LYS A 124 0.66 -29.05 -15.41
CA LYS A 124 0.56 -30.37 -16.04
C LYS A 124 -0.90 -30.74 -16.25
N ILE A 125 -1.22 -31.20 -17.46
CA ILE A 125 -2.55 -31.73 -17.80
C ILE A 125 -2.47 -33.25 -17.85
N VAL A 126 -3.33 -33.91 -17.08
CA VAL A 126 -3.49 -35.37 -17.05
C VAL A 126 -4.90 -35.69 -17.57
N ILE A 127 -5.01 -36.65 -18.49
CA ILE A 127 -6.29 -37.05 -19.10
C ILE A 127 -6.41 -38.57 -18.97
N GLU A 128 -7.38 -39.00 -18.18
CA GLU A 128 -7.67 -40.41 -17.94
C GLU A 128 -9.10 -40.72 -18.37
N THR A 129 -9.38 -41.96 -18.78
CA THR A 129 -10.77 -42.39 -19.01
C THR A 129 -11.49 -42.48 -17.67
N ASN A 130 -12.69 -41.92 -17.59
CA ASN A 130 -13.47 -41.95 -16.35
C ASN A 130 -13.86 -43.40 -16.00
N VAL A 131 -13.75 -43.73 -14.71
CA VAL A 131 -13.96 -45.10 -14.22
C VAL A 131 -15.44 -45.50 -14.17
N ASP A 132 -16.35 -44.53 -14.03
CA ASP A 132 -17.78 -44.75 -13.92
C ASP A 132 -18.48 -44.69 -15.29
N ASP A 133 -17.97 -43.87 -16.21
CA ASP A 133 -18.49 -43.68 -17.56
C ASP A 133 -17.34 -43.71 -18.58
N SER A 134 -17.15 -44.86 -19.24
CA SER A 134 -16.08 -45.05 -20.24
C SER A 134 -16.22 -44.18 -21.49
N SER A 135 -17.33 -43.45 -21.65
CA SER A 135 -17.51 -42.46 -22.72
C SER A 135 -16.98 -41.07 -22.37
N LYS A 136 -16.52 -40.86 -21.13
CA LYS A 136 -15.99 -39.59 -20.62
C LYS A 136 -14.53 -39.70 -20.19
N PHE A 137 -13.91 -38.54 -20.05
CA PHE A 137 -12.54 -38.37 -19.61
C PHE A 137 -12.48 -37.45 -18.39
N ASP A 138 -11.63 -37.81 -17.43
CA ASP A 138 -11.26 -36.95 -16.31
C ASP A 138 -10.02 -36.15 -16.69
N VAL A 139 -10.22 -34.86 -16.96
CA VAL A 139 -9.16 -33.91 -17.29
C VAL A 139 -8.76 -33.18 -16.01
N SER A 140 -7.58 -33.53 -15.49
CA SER A 140 -7.03 -32.94 -14.27
C SER A 140 -5.93 -31.94 -14.58
N THR A 141 -6.03 -30.75 -14.00
CA THR A 141 -4.96 -29.73 -14.03
C THR A 141 -4.17 -29.80 -12.74
N TYR A 142 -2.85 -29.91 -12.86
CA TYR A 142 -1.91 -29.85 -11.74
C TYR A 142 -1.00 -28.65 -11.91
N VAL A 143 -0.57 -28.07 -10.79
CA VAL A 143 0.50 -27.06 -10.73
C VAL A 143 1.55 -27.59 -9.76
N GLY A 144 2.72 -27.95 -10.28
CA GLY A 144 3.68 -28.79 -9.59
C GLY A 144 3.06 -30.13 -9.21
N THR A 145 2.95 -30.41 -7.91
CA THR A 145 2.34 -31.64 -7.37
C THR A 145 0.88 -31.48 -6.96
N LYS A 146 0.36 -30.25 -6.90
CA LYS A 146 -0.99 -29.97 -6.42
C LYS A 146 -2.00 -30.08 -7.56
N LYS A 147 -3.04 -30.90 -7.37
CA LYS A 147 -4.21 -30.91 -8.25
C LYS A 147 -5.06 -29.68 -7.96
N VAL A 148 -5.26 -28.83 -8.97
CA VAL A 148 -5.97 -27.55 -8.83
C VAL A 148 -7.37 -27.59 -9.42
N ASP A 149 -7.61 -28.48 -10.37
CA ASP A 149 -8.89 -28.61 -11.06
C ASP A 149 -9.06 -30.04 -11.61
N THR A 150 -10.31 -30.48 -11.73
CA THR A 150 -10.67 -31.75 -12.39
C THR A 150 -12.04 -31.61 -13.03
N GLN A 151 -12.12 -31.87 -14.33
CA GLN A 151 -13.35 -31.80 -15.11
C GLN A 151 -13.62 -33.13 -15.79
N THR A 152 -14.84 -33.66 -15.65
CA THR A 152 -15.27 -34.88 -16.32
C THR A 152 -16.08 -34.51 -17.56
N VAL A 153 -15.53 -34.75 -18.74
CA VAL A 153 -16.07 -34.27 -20.03
C VAL A 153 -16.03 -35.35 -21.11
N ALA A 154 -16.92 -35.27 -22.10
CA ALA A 154 -16.90 -36.18 -23.25
C ALA A 154 -15.99 -35.68 -24.37
N THR A 155 -15.99 -34.37 -24.61
CA THR A 155 -15.24 -33.74 -25.72
C THR A 155 -14.44 -32.53 -25.27
N ILE A 156 -13.52 -32.06 -26.12
CA ILE A 156 -12.74 -30.84 -25.85
C ILE A 156 -13.66 -29.61 -25.70
N ALA A 157 -14.79 -29.57 -26.41
CA ALA A 157 -15.71 -28.44 -26.39
C ALA A 157 -16.43 -28.26 -25.04
N ASP A 158 -16.49 -29.31 -24.22
CA ASP A 158 -17.15 -29.27 -22.92
C ASP A 158 -16.23 -28.71 -21.82
N LEU A 159 -14.91 -28.63 -22.08
CA LEU A 159 -13.94 -28.10 -21.13
C LEU A 159 -14.15 -26.60 -20.89
N GLN A 160 -14.20 -26.24 -19.61
CA GLN A 160 -14.23 -24.84 -19.17
C GLN A 160 -12.83 -24.40 -18.74
N ALA A 161 -12.51 -23.13 -18.99
CA ALA A 161 -11.30 -22.55 -18.42
C ALA A 161 -11.36 -22.57 -16.89
N ASN A 162 -10.21 -22.78 -16.25
CA ASN A 162 -10.09 -22.74 -14.80
C ASN A 162 -9.17 -21.59 -14.35
N GLY A 163 -8.81 -21.57 -13.06
CA GLY A 163 -7.94 -20.53 -12.50
C GLY A 163 -6.54 -20.47 -13.13
N PHE A 164 -6.09 -21.53 -13.79
CA PHE A 164 -4.71 -21.70 -14.25
C PHE A 164 -4.54 -21.90 -15.75
N VAL A 165 -5.51 -22.51 -16.44
CA VAL A 165 -5.43 -22.80 -17.88
C VAL A 165 -6.71 -22.45 -18.62
N THR A 166 -6.55 -22.08 -19.88
CA THR A 166 -7.60 -22.03 -20.88
C THR A 166 -7.41 -23.18 -21.87
N PHE A 167 -8.51 -23.80 -22.28
CA PHE A 167 -8.51 -24.89 -23.23
C PHE A 167 -9.01 -24.41 -24.59
N SER A 168 -8.42 -24.93 -25.66
CA SER A 168 -8.86 -24.72 -27.05
C SER A 168 -8.64 -25.99 -27.88
N GLY A 169 -9.28 -26.03 -29.05
CA GLY A 169 -9.29 -27.21 -29.92
C GLY A 169 -10.69 -27.79 -30.09
N THR A 170 -10.80 -28.86 -30.89
CA THR A 170 -12.07 -29.53 -31.20
C THR A 170 -11.88 -31.04 -31.33
N GLY A 171 -12.95 -31.80 -31.10
CA GLY A 171 -12.94 -33.26 -31.26
C GLY A 171 -12.68 -34.03 -29.97
N ALA A 172 -12.24 -35.28 -30.13
CA ALA A 172 -12.06 -36.23 -29.03
C ALA A 172 -10.78 -35.94 -28.22
N LEU A 173 -10.84 -36.24 -26.92
CA LEU A 173 -9.69 -36.19 -26.02
C LEU A 173 -8.81 -37.41 -26.22
N THR A 174 -7.49 -37.22 -26.09
CA THR A 174 -6.50 -38.30 -26.10
C THR A 174 -5.97 -38.47 -24.68
N THR A 175 -5.96 -39.70 -24.16
CA THR A 175 -5.46 -39.98 -22.82
C THR A 175 -3.97 -39.64 -22.71
N THR A 176 -3.58 -39.12 -21.56
CA THR A 176 -2.18 -38.81 -21.25
C THR A 176 -1.91 -38.99 -19.76
N ALA A 177 -0.80 -39.64 -19.45
CA ALA A 177 -0.30 -39.79 -18.07
C ALA A 177 0.18 -38.45 -17.46
N GLY A 178 0.21 -37.38 -18.25
CA GLY A 178 0.63 -36.06 -17.82
C GLY A 178 1.56 -35.42 -18.83
N VAL A 179 1.15 -34.28 -19.40
CA VAL A 179 2.03 -33.44 -20.22
C VAL A 179 2.15 -32.07 -19.57
N ASN A 180 3.39 -31.63 -19.39
CA ASN A 180 3.67 -30.29 -18.88
C ASN A 180 3.46 -29.26 -20.00
N LEU A 181 2.97 -28.09 -19.62
CA LEU A 181 3.04 -26.90 -20.46
C LEU A 181 4.50 -26.46 -20.57
N THR A 182 4.85 -25.85 -21.71
CA THR A 182 6.22 -25.39 -21.96
C THR A 182 6.24 -24.03 -22.64
N GLY A 183 7.38 -23.35 -22.62
CA GLY A 183 7.58 -22.07 -23.29
C GLY A 183 7.09 -20.84 -22.52
N GLY A 184 6.70 -20.98 -21.25
CA GLY A 184 6.37 -19.85 -20.40
C GLY A 184 7.62 -19.06 -20.00
N THR A 185 7.60 -17.75 -20.18
CA THR A 185 8.72 -16.83 -19.88
C THR A 185 8.21 -15.63 -19.10
N ASN A 186 9.05 -15.02 -18.27
CA ASN A 186 8.74 -13.73 -17.63
C ASN A 186 9.06 -12.58 -18.60
N GLY A 187 8.33 -11.47 -18.50
CA GLY A 187 8.61 -10.26 -19.27
C GLY A 187 9.89 -9.56 -18.81
N ILE A 188 10.32 -8.58 -19.60
CA ILE A 188 11.51 -7.77 -19.32
C ILE A 188 11.12 -6.58 -18.44
N VAL A 189 11.82 -6.41 -17.32
CA VAL A 189 11.67 -5.25 -16.44
C VAL A 189 12.56 -4.11 -16.93
N ASN A 190 11.98 -2.95 -17.21
CA ASN A 190 12.69 -1.75 -17.65
C ASN A 190 12.09 -0.48 -17.02
N GLY A 191 12.67 0.69 -17.30
CA GLY A 191 12.19 1.98 -16.76
C GLY A 191 10.75 2.33 -17.15
N GLU A 192 10.29 1.91 -18.34
CA GLU A 192 8.91 2.14 -18.81
C GLU A 192 7.89 1.32 -18.00
N ALA A 193 8.25 0.10 -17.58
CA ALA A 193 7.42 -0.70 -16.69
C ALA A 193 7.19 0.03 -15.34
N TYR A 194 8.24 0.65 -14.79
CA TYR A 194 8.11 1.43 -13.55
C TYR A 194 7.30 2.71 -13.73
N ALA A 195 7.45 3.41 -14.86
CA ALA A 195 6.60 4.56 -15.18
C ALA A 195 5.12 4.15 -15.29
N THR A 196 4.84 3.05 -15.98
CA THR A 196 3.48 2.50 -16.10
C THR A 196 2.89 2.14 -14.75
N PHE A 197 3.69 1.53 -13.86
CA PHE A 197 3.26 1.27 -12.49
C PHE A 197 2.89 2.55 -11.74
N LEU A 198 3.76 3.57 -11.79
CA LEU A 198 3.53 4.83 -11.10
C LEU A 198 2.28 5.54 -11.64
N ASP A 199 2.05 5.54 -12.95
CA ASP A 199 0.83 6.10 -13.54
C ASP A 199 -0.43 5.36 -13.06
N LYS A 200 -0.36 4.03 -12.93
CA LYS A 200 -1.48 3.22 -12.45
C LYS A 200 -1.75 3.43 -10.97
N ILE A 201 -0.72 3.68 -10.16
CA ILE A 201 -0.89 3.80 -8.71
C ILE A 201 -1.42 5.17 -8.29
N GLU A 202 -1.35 6.21 -9.13
CA GLU A 202 -1.88 7.55 -8.80
C GLU A 202 -3.36 7.56 -8.40
N SER A 203 -4.17 6.64 -8.92
CA SER A 203 -5.59 6.55 -8.57
C SER A 203 -5.87 5.82 -7.26
N TYR A 204 -4.85 5.31 -6.58
CA TYR A 204 -4.97 4.53 -5.34
C TYR A 204 -4.54 5.35 -4.13
N SER A 205 -5.18 5.09 -2.99
CA SER A 205 -4.78 5.67 -1.71
C SER A 205 -3.86 4.70 -0.98
N TYR A 206 -2.67 5.16 -0.60
CA TYR A 206 -1.69 4.38 0.15
C TYR A 206 -0.91 5.27 1.11
N ASN A 207 -0.38 4.68 2.18
CA ASN A 207 0.46 5.39 3.14
C ASN A 207 1.94 5.31 2.75
N ILE A 208 2.35 4.19 2.16
CA ILE A 208 3.73 3.94 1.76
C ILE A 208 3.80 3.47 0.32
N LEU A 209 4.72 4.05 -0.44
CA LEU A 209 5.22 3.51 -1.71
C LEU A 209 6.56 2.83 -1.47
N ALA A 210 6.87 1.76 -2.18
CA ALA A 210 8.14 1.07 -2.01
C ALA A 210 8.76 0.65 -3.34
N TYR A 211 10.09 0.66 -3.39
CA TYR A 211 10.86 0.07 -4.48
C TYR A 211 12.02 -0.75 -3.90
N MET A 212 12.01 -2.04 -4.21
CA MET A 212 12.93 -3.03 -3.64
C MET A 212 14.23 -3.25 -4.44
N GLY A 213 14.65 -2.26 -5.23
CA GLY A 213 15.80 -2.40 -6.13
C GLY A 213 16.97 -1.48 -5.80
N THR A 214 18.08 -1.74 -6.47
CA THR A 214 19.34 -1.03 -6.27
C THR A 214 19.64 0.00 -7.36
N ASP A 215 18.86 0.03 -8.45
CA ASP A 215 19.04 0.95 -9.57
C ASP A 215 18.74 2.40 -9.16
N ASP A 216 19.75 3.27 -9.25
CA ASP A 216 19.63 4.65 -8.79
C ASP A 216 18.75 5.52 -9.70
N LEU A 217 18.66 5.22 -11.00
CA LEU A 217 17.77 5.95 -11.92
C LEU A 217 16.31 5.64 -11.59
N ILE A 218 15.99 4.38 -11.28
CA ILE A 218 14.66 4.01 -10.83
C ILE A 218 14.36 4.60 -9.45
N LYS A 219 15.32 4.59 -8.52
CA LYS A 219 15.13 5.29 -7.23
C LYS A 219 14.85 6.78 -7.43
N ASP A 220 15.56 7.45 -8.34
CA ASP A 220 15.33 8.86 -8.64
C ASP A 220 13.94 9.10 -9.23
N LEU A 221 13.46 8.21 -10.10
CA LEU A 221 12.08 8.26 -10.60
C LEU A 221 11.06 8.21 -9.44
N PHE A 222 11.24 7.32 -8.48
CA PHE A 222 10.38 7.22 -7.29
C PHE A 222 10.47 8.46 -6.39
N VAL A 223 11.68 9.03 -6.20
CA VAL A 223 11.86 10.28 -5.44
C VAL A 223 11.10 11.43 -6.10
N GLN A 224 11.23 11.61 -7.43
CA GLN A 224 10.55 12.69 -8.15
C GLN A 224 9.03 12.51 -8.14
N PHE A 225 8.56 11.29 -8.33
CA PHE A 225 7.13 10.98 -8.21
C PHE A 225 6.60 11.34 -6.82
N THR A 226 7.33 10.98 -5.76
CA THR A 226 6.94 11.29 -4.38
C THR A 226 6.87 12.80 -4.13
N LYS A 227 7.87 13.56 -4.60
CA LYS A 227 7.89 15.02 -4.49
C LYS A 227 6.70 15.65 -5.21
N ARG A 228 6.46 15.26 -6.47
CA ARG A 228 5.32 15.74 -7.27
C ARG A 228 3.99 15.47 -6.56
N MET A 229 3.75 14.22 -6.14
CA MET A 229 2.48 13.86 -5.52
C MET A 229 2.24 14.59 -4.20
N ARG A 230 3.28 14.72 -3.35
CA ARG A 230 3.15 15.40 -2.05
C ARG A 230 3.00 16.91 -2.20
N ASP A 231 3.85 17.55 -2.98
CA ASP A 231 3.99 19.01 -2.98
C ASP A 231 3.08 19.68 -4.02
N GLU A 232 2.84 19.04 -5.16
CA GLU A 232 2.02 19.61 -6.24
C GLU A 232 0.58 19.09 -6.24
N HIS A 233 0.38 17.79 -5.96
CA HIS A 233 -0.95 17.17 -5.98
C HIS A 233 -1.60 17.04 -4.60
N GLY A 234 -0.85 17.34 -3.53
CA GLY A 234 -1.35 17.31 -2.16
C GLY A 234 -1.65 15.90 -1.61
N VAL A 235 -1.17 14.85 -2.28
CA VAL A 235 -1.35 13.45 -1.84
C VAL A 235 -0.18 13.07 -0.93
N LYS A 236 -0.46 12.86 0.36
CA LYS A 236 0.58 12.66 1.38
C LYS A 236 0.86 11.19 1.65
N PHE A 237 2.06 10.73 1.30
CA PHE A 237 2.60 9.40 1.61
C PHE A 237 4.12 9.47 1.72
N GLN A 238 4.76 8.41 2.23
CA GLN A 238 6.23 8.28 2.21
C GLN A 238 6.68 7.14 1.29
N THR A 239 7.90 7.22 0.77
CA THR A 239 8.49 6.21 -0.10
C THR A 239 9.70 5.58 0.55
N VAL A 240 9.72 4.25 0.65
CA VAL A 240 10.83 3.49 1.23
C VAL A 240 11.74 3.00 0.11
N LEU A 241 13.00 3.41 0.17
CA LEU A 241 14.05 3.08 -0.80
C LEU A 241 15.28 2.54 -0.10
N TYR A 242 16.07 1.75 -0.82
CA TYR A 242 17.34 1.25 -0.32
C TYR A 242 18.49 2.21 -0.67
N ARG A 243 19.24 2.64 0.35
CA ARG A 243 20.42 3.53 0.26
C ARG A 243 20.20 4.75 -0.64
N LYS A 244 19.16 5.53 -0.34
CA LYS A 244 18.82 6.77 -1.07
C LYS A 244 18.77 7.99 -0.16
N SER A 245 19.67 8.07 0.83
CA SER A 245 19.70 9.17 1.80
C SER A 245 19.98 10.54 1.17
N ALA A 246 20.62 10.57 0.00
CA ALA A 246 20.84 11.78 -0.78
C ALA A 246 19.54 12.42 -1.35
N ALA A 247 18.37 11.79 -1.18
CA ALA A 247 17.10 12.37 -1.62
C ALA A 247 16.72 13.65 -0.85
N ASP A 248 17.16 13.75 0.40
CA ASP A 248 16.99 14.90 1.31
C ASP A 248 15.56 15.44 1.29
N PHE A 249 14.60 14.56 1.59
CA PHE A 249 13.18 14.87 1.54
C PHE A 249 12.42 14.08 2.58
N GLU A 250 11.46 14.73 3.27
CA GLU A 250 10.72 14.13 4.38
C GLU A 250 9.81 12.98 3.94
N GLY A 251 9.44 13.00 2.65
CA GLY A 251 8.69 11.94 2.00
C GLY A 251 9.51 10.69 1.67
N ILE A 252 10.83 10.64 1.89
CA ILE A 252 11.68 9.49 1.52
C ILE A 252 12.33 8.89 2.76
N ILE A 253 12.20 7.58 2.92
CA ILE A 253 12.88 6.78 3.95
C ILE A 253 13.97 5.96 3.26
N SER A 254 15.21 6.08 3.74
CA SER A 254 16.37 5.38 3.15
C SER A 254 16.88 4.27 4.07
N VAL A 255 16.58 3.02 3.73
CA VAL A 255 17.07 1.84 4.45
C VAL A 255 18.54 1.60 4.10
N GLU A 256 19.41 1.56 5.13
CA GLU A 256 20.87 1.48 4.94
C GLU A 256 21.43 0.06 4.99
N ASN A 257 20.91 -0.77 5.91
CA ASN A 257 21.42 -2.12 6.16
C ASN A 257 21.12 -3.02 4.96
N LYS A 258 22.11 -3.80 4.55
CA LYS A 258 21.95 -4.84 3.54
C LYS A 258 21.46 -6.15 4.17
N VAL A 259 20.75 -6.92 3.37
CA VAL A 259 20.41 -8.33 3.65
C VAL A 259 21.60 -9.23 3.29
N LEU A 260 21.81 -10.30 4.05
CA LEU A 260 22.93 -11.24 3.92
C LEU A 260 22.52 -12.60 3.32
N ASP A 261 21.23 -12.84 3.13
CA ASP A 261 20.70 -14.11 2.60
C ASP A 261 21.10 -14.35 1.14
N ASP A 262 21.66 -15.53 0.87
CA ASP A 262 22.07 -15.93 -0.47
C ASP A 262 20.89 -15.96 -1.45
N GLY A 263 21.08 -15.39 -2.64
CA GLY A 263 20.05 -15.31 -3.68
C GLY A 263 18.93 -14.30 -3.41
N LYS A 264 19.05 -13.47 -2.36
CA LYS A 264 18.14 -12.34 -2.10
C LYS A 264 18.82 -11.03 -2.46
N SER A 265 18.00 -10.03 -2.82
CA SER A 265 18.50 -8.68 -3.06
C SER A 265 18.98 -8.07 -1.75
N GLU A 266 20.10 -7.36 -1.77
CA GLU A 266 20.56 -6.62 -0.60
C GLU A 266 19.53 -5.56 -0.13
N ALA A 267 18.64 -5.13 -1.02
CA ALA A 267 17.55 -4.20 -0.75
C ALA A 267 16.27 -4.86 -0.17
N SER A 268 16.24 -6.18 0.05
CA SER A 268 15.01 -6.89 0.46
C SER A 268 14.41 -6.41 1.78
N LEU A 269 15.18 -5.74 2.63
CA LEU A 269 14.69 -5.16 3.89
C LEU A 269 13.66 -4.02 3.68
N VAL A 270 13.61 -3.44 2.47
CA VAL A 270 12.59 -2.46 2.08
C VAL A 270 11.17 -3.01 2.26
N TYR A 271 10.94 -4.30 2.02
CA TYR A 271 9.62 -4.91 2.21
C TYR A 271 9.10 -4.78 3.63
N TRP A 272 9.94 -5.17 4.59
CA TRP A 272 9.59 -5.11 6.00
C TRP A 272 9.38 -3.66 6.44
N VAL A 273 10.32 -2.77 6.10
CA VAL A 273 10.23 -1.35 6.49
C VAL A 273 8.96 -0.72 5.89
N ALA A 274 8.66 -0.96 4.62
CA ALA A 274 7.45 -0.45 3.98
C ALA A 274 6.17 -0.94 4.67
N GLY A 275 6.12 -2.23 5.01
CA GLY A 275 5.00 -2.80 5.75
C GLY A 275 4.84 -2.18 7.13
N GLN A 276 5.93 -2.07 7.89
CA GLN A 276 5.91 -1.52 9.24
C GLN A 276 5.56 -0.03 9.27
N GLU A 277 6.08 0.76 8.33
CA GLU A 277 5.78 2.19 8.21
C GLU A 277 4.32 2.45 7.85
N ALA A 278 3.76 1.64 6.93
CA ALA A 278 2.37 1.74 6.56
C ALA A 278 1.45 1.35 7.72
N GLY A 279 1.76 0.26 8.41
CA GLY A 279 1.00 -0.25 9.54
C GLY A 279 1.19 0.52 10.85
N CYS A 280 2.20 1.40 10.94
CA CYS A 280 2.49 2.15 12.15
C CYS A 280 1.35 3.13 12.47
N PRO A 281 0.73 3.04 13.67
CA PRO A 281 -0.23 4.04 14.11
C PRO A 281 0.40 5.44 14.19
N VAL A 282 -0.40 6.48 13.97
CA VAL A 282 0.06 7.87 13.96
C VAL A 282 0.74 8.32 15.27
N ASN A 283 0.35 7.72 16.40
CA ASN A 283 0.88 8.02 17.74
C ASN A 283 2.01 7.06 18.19
N ARG A 284 2.59 6.30 17.24
CA ARG A 284 3.68 5.36 17.49
C ARG A 284 4.86 5.65 16.57
N SER A 285 6.00 5.06 16.94
CA SER A 285 7.25 5.12 16.21
C SER A 285 7.83 3.72 16.04
N LEU A 286 8.57 3.51 14.95
CA LEU A 286 9.39 2.32 14.74
C LEU A 286 10.70 2.35 15.52
N THR A 287 11.05 3.45 16.20
CA THR A 287 12.28 3.55 17.00
C THR A 287 12.37 2.38 17.98
N ASN A 288 13.50 1.67 17.97
CA ASN A 288 13.76 0.49 18.79
C ASN A 288 12.80 -0.71 18.55
N LYS A 289 12.05 -0.72 17.44
CA LYS A 289 11.22 -1.87 17.06
C LYS A 289 12.10 -3.05 16.69
N THR A 290 11.85 -4.20 17.31
CA THR A 290 12.54 -5.44 16.97
C THR A 290 12.11 -5.93 15.59
N TYR A 291 13.08 -6.27 14.75
CA TYR A 291 12.87 -6.96 13.50
C TYR A 291 12.35 -8.37 13.77
N ASP A 292 11.18 -8.68 13.24
CA ASP A 292 10.47 -9.96 13.41
C ASP A 292 10.35 -10.75 12.10
N GLY A 293 11.07 -10.34 11.06
CA GLY A 293 11.07 -11.00 9.75
C GLY A 293 12.00 -12.21 9.65
N GLU A 294 12.14 -12.71 8.42
CA GLU A 294 12.86 -13.92 8.05
C GLU A 294 14.27 -13.64 7.50
N LEU A 295 14.65 -12.37 7.30
CA LEU A 295 15.91 -11.96 6.70
C LEU A 295 17.04 -11.85 7.74
N THR A 296 18.25 -12.15 7.29
CA THR A 296 19.49 -11.91 8.02
C THR A 296 20.04 -10.53 7.68
N ILE A 297 20.07 -9.63 8.67
CA ILE A 297 20.44 -8.22 8.46
C ILE A 297 21.91 -7.99 8.86
N ASP A 298 22.66 -7.29 8.00
CA ASP A 298 23.99 -6.80 8.36
C ASP A 298 23.88 -5.67 9.39
N VAL A 299 24.24 -5.97 10.63
CA VAL A 299 24.27 -5.02 11.76
C VAL A 299 25.69 -4.79 12.29
N GLY A 300 26.72 -5.06 11.48
CA GLY A 300 28.14 -4.94 11.84
C GLY A 300 28.67 -3.50 11.99
N TYR A 301 27.80 -2.52 12.21
CA TYR A 301 28.19 -1.11 12.30
C TYR A 301 28.77 -0.76 13.67
N LYS A 302 29.83 0.07 13.67
CA LYS A 302 30.36 0.70 14.89
C LYS A 302 29.42 1.80 15.36
N GLN A 303 29.48 2.13 16.65
CA GLN A 303 28.69 3.23 17.23
C GLN A 303 28.90 4.56 16.48
N SER A 304 30.12 4.88 16.07
CA SER A 304 30.41 6.09 15.28
C SER A 304 29.70 6.10 13.93
N ALA A 305 29.65 4.96 13.24
CA ALA A 305 28.97 4.83 11.95
C ALA A 305 27.45 4.93 12.10
N LEU A 306 26.88 4.41 13.20
CA LEU A 306 25.46 4.61 13.53
C LEU A 306 25.13 6.09 13.75
N VAL A 307 25.99 6.82 14.47
CA VAL A 307 25.83 8.27 14.69
C VAL A 307 25.93 9.06 13.38
N GLU A 308 26.91 8.73 12.53
CA GLU A 308 27.06 9.34 11.20
C GLU A 308 25.85 9.03 10.31
N GLY A 309 25.33 7.81 10.37
CA GLY A 309 24.16 7.41 9.59
C GLY A 309 22.89 8.17 9.99
N LEU A 310 22.62 8.31 11.29
CA LEU A 310 21.49 9.13 11.77
C LEU A 310 21.59 10.57 11.29
N LYS A 311 22.77 11.19 11.42
CA LYS A 311 23.01 12.57 10.93
C LYS A 311 22.87 12.71 9.42
N ALA A 312 23.03 11.62 8.67
CA ALA A 312 22.89 11.59 7.23
C ALA A 312 21.47 11.17 6.77
N GLY A 313 20.49 11.08 7.67
CA GLY A 313 19.11 10.73 7.32
C GLY A 313 18.93 9.27 6.90
N LYS A 314 19.66 8.34 7.53
CA LYS A 314 19.63 6.92 7.21
C LYS A 314 18.78 6.15 8.22
N PHE A 315 17.77 5.43 7.73
CA PHE A 315 17.03 4.45 8.51
C PHE A 315 17.90 3.20 8.67
N MET A 316 18.31 2.91 9.92
CA MET A 316 19.28 1.85 10.22
C MET A 316 18.74 0.85 11.23
N PHE A 317 19.28 -0.36 11.17
CA PHE A 317 19.13 -1.41 12.17
C PHE A 317 20.43 -1.60 12.94
N HIS A 318 20.32 -1.94 14.22
CA HIS A 318 21.44 -2.21 15.09
C HIS A 318 21.16 -3.39 16.03
N ARG A 319 22.23 -3.96 16.57
CA ARG A 319 22.14 -5.08 17.52
C ARG A 319 21.88 -4.56 18.94
N VAL A 320 20.87 -5.13 19.60
CA VAL A 320 20.52 -4.88 21.01
C VAL A 320 20.47 -6.23 21.73
N GLY A 321 21.55 -6.59 22.41
CA GLY A 321 21.73 -7.95 22.93
C GLY A 321 21.71 -8.96 21.79
N ASP A 322 20.79 -9.93 21.85
CA ASP A 322 20.62 -10.97 20.83
C ASP A 322 19.60 -10.60 19.74
N LYS A 323 19.01 -9.40 19.80
CA LYS A 323 17.98 -8.93 18.88
C LYS A 323 18.52 -7.89 17.91
N VAL A 324 17.84 -7.76 16.77
CA VAL A 324 18.06 -6.67 15.81
C VAL A 324 16.88 -5.72 15.91
N ASN A 325 17.17 -4.44 16.18
CA ASN A 325 16.16 -3.41 16.33
C ASN A 325 16.41 -2.26 15.35
N VAL A 326 15.36 -1.54 15.00
CA VAL A 326 15.44 -0.24 14.32
C VAL A 326 16.14 0.75 15.25
N LEU A 327 17.14 1.48 14.74
CA LEU A 327 17.91 2.45 15.50
C LEU A 327 17.08 3.69 15.84
N ASP A 328 16.50 4.31 14.82
CA ASP A 328 15.57 5.44 14.96
C ASP A 328 14.64 5.51 13.74
N ASP A 329 13.48 6.11 13.95
CA ASP A 329 12.42 6.21 12.95
C ASP A 329 12.48 7.55 12.21
N ILE A 330 13.42 7.63 11.27
CA ILE A 330 13.77 8.85 10.55
C ILE A 330 13.65 8.71 9.03
N ASN A 331 13.45 9.84 8.35
CA ASN A 331 13.52 9.98 6.90
C ASN A 331 14.84 10.62 6.46
N THR A 332 14.94 10.93 5.17
CA THR A 332 16.17 11.47 4.57
C THR A 332 16.36 12.97 4.75
N PHE A 333 15.37 13.72 5.26
CA PHE A 333 15.44 15.17 5.34
C PHE A 333 16.43 15.65 6.41
N VAL A 334 17.48 16.33 5.97
CA VAL A 334 18.56 16.86 6.84
C VAL A 334 18.88 18.33 6.54
N SER A 335 18.38 18.89 5.42
CA SER A 335 18.54 20.31 5.08
C SER A 335 17.47 21.20 5.71
N TYR A 336 17.54 21.35 7.04
CA TYR A 336 16.58 22.15 7.80
C TYR A 336 16.54 23.62 7.39
N THR A 337 15.34 24.19 7.36
CA THR A 337 15.07 25.60 7.04
C THR A 337 14.21 26.24 8.14
N ALA A 338 13.91 27.53 8.00
CA ALA A 338 12.98 28.21 8.92
C ALA A 338 11.56 27.62 8.85
N ASP A 339 11.16 27.10 7.68
CA ASP A 339 9.82 26.55 7.44
C ASP A 339 9.74 25.05 7.75
N LYS A 340 10.86 24.33 7.69
CA LYS A 340 10.98 22.89 7.98
C LYS A 340 12.16 22.63 8.91
N ASN A 341 11.89 22.51 10.20
CA ASN A 341 12.89 22.25 11.24
C ASN A 341 13.23 20.75 11.34
N GLU A 342 13.96 20.37 12.41
CA GLU A 342 14.36 18.98 12.66
C GLU A 342 13.19 18.00 12.87
N ASP A 343 12.00 18.48 13.25
CA ASP A 343 10.83 17.62 13.45
C ASP A 343 10.40 16.94 12.15
N PHE A 344 10.67 17.57 10.99
CA PHE A 344 10.39 16.99 9.68
C PHE A 344 11.27 15.79 9.33
N ASN A 345 12.37 15.55 10.08
CA ASN A 345 13.15 14.32 9.94
C ASN A 345 12.50 13.10 10.62
N ASN A 346 11.57 13.34 11.56
CA ASN A 346 10.95 12.29 12.37
C ASN A 346 9.71 11.71 11.67
N ASN A 347 9.71 10.41 11.37
CA ASN A 347 8.59 9.79 10.65
C ASN A 347 7.29 9.76 11.48
N GLN A 348 7.34 9.75 12.81
CA GLN A 348 6.12 9.88 13.62
C GLN A 348 5.45 11.23 13.39
N VAL A 349 6.25 12.30 13.35
CA VAL A 349 5.75 13.65 13.03
C VAL A 349 5.18 13.65 11.62
N ILE A 350 5.90 13.13 10.62
CA ILE A 350 5.40 13.05 9.24
C ILE A 350 4.11 12.26 9.15
N ARG A 351 3.97 11.13 9.87
CA ARG A 351 2.72 10.36 9.90
C ARG A 351 1.55 11.17 10.45
N VAL A 352 1.76 11.98 11.48
CA VAL A 352 0.73 12.89 12.03
C VAL A 352 0.36 13.96 11.00
N LEU A 353 1.34 14.65 10.42
CA LEU A 353 1.13 15.71 9.43
C LEU A 353 0.42 15.20 8.17
N ASP A 354 0.88 14.06 7.63
CA ASP A 354 0.32 13.44 6.44
C ASP A 354 -1.11 12.95 6.69
N GLN A 355 -1.39 12.41 7.88
CA GLN A 355 -2.74 11.99 8.27
C GLN A 355 -3.71 13.18 8.31
N ILE A 356 -3.29 14.28 8.96
CA ILE A 356 -4.08 15.51 9.04
C ILE A 356 -4.37 16.05 7.63
N GLY A 357 -3.33 16.13 6.78
CA GLY A 357 -3.48 16.61 5.40
C GLY A 357 -4.46 15.79 4.58
N ASN A 358 -4.32 14.46 4.60
CA ASN A 358 -5.20 13.56 3.84
C ASN A 358 -6.64 13.56 4.38
N ASP A 359 -6.83 13.47 5.70
CA ASP A 359 -8.16 13.39 6.31
C ASP A 359 -8.95 14.69 6.13
N ILE A 360 -8.31 15.84 6.32
CA ILE A 360 -8.96 17.14 6.10
C ILE A 360 -9.32 17.32 4.62
N ALA A 361 -8.46 16.89 3.70
CA ALA A 361 -8.77 16.93 2.27
C ALA A 361 -9.99 16.06 1.94
N VAL A 362 -10.07 14.84 2.47
CA VAL A 362 -11.22 13.93 2.29
C VAL A 362 -12.49 14.55 2.90
N LEU A 363 -12.41 15.03 4.14
CA LEU A 363 -13.51 15.70 4.85
C LEU A 363 -14.06 16.87 4.02
N PHE A 364 -13.17 17.75 3.53
CA PHE A 364 -13.54 18.90 2.74
C PHE A 364 -14.20 18.48 1.41
N ASN A 365 -13.59 17.56 0.66
CA ASN A 365 -14.09 17.10 -0.63
C ASN A 365 -15.45 16.39 -0.51
N ILE A 366 -15.66 15.60 0.54
CA ILE A 366 -16.91 14.86 0.74
C ILE A 366 -18.01 15.76 1.27
N LYS A 367 -17.74 16.60 2.27
CA LYS A 367 -18.80 17.30 3.01
C LYS A 367 -19.03 18.75 2.56
N TYR A 368 -17.99 19.44 2.08
CA TYR A 368 -18.04 20.89 1.84
C TYR A 368 -17.94 21.28 0.36
N LEU A 369 -17.06 20.64 -0.41
CA LEU A 369 -16.80 20.99 -1.81
C LEU A 369 -18.07 20.95 -2.65
N GLY A 370 -18.47 22.12 -3.17
CA GLY A 370 -19.66 22.29 -4.00
C GLY A 370 -21.00 22.10 -3.27
N LYS A 371 -20.99 21.82 -1.96
CA LYS A 371 -22.18 21.47 -1.17
C LYS A 371 -22.54 22.52 -0.11
N VAL A 372 -21.54 23.21 0.44
CA VAL A 372 -21.73 24.21 1.51
C VAL A 372 -21.38 25.61 1.00
N GLN A 373 -22.19 26.60 1.38
CA GLN A 373 -21.92 28.00 1.02
C GLN A 373 -20.74 28.55 1.82
N ASN A 374 -19.86 29.32 1.16
CA ASN A 374 -18.81 30.09 1.83
C ASN A 374 -19.37 31.38 2.47
N ASN A 375 -20.29 31.21 3.41
CA ASN A 375 -20.76 32.25 4.32
C ASN A 375 -20.24 31.94 5.73
N GLU A 376 -20.51 32.83 6.69
CA GLU A 376 -20.04 32.68 8.07
C GLU A 376 -20.49 31.35 8.69
N ALA A 377 -21.76 30.97 8.54
CA ALA A 377 -22.27 29.70 9.04
C ALA A 377 -21.57 28.49 8.42
N GLY A 378 -21.29 28.51 7.11
CA GLY A 378 -20.56 27.44 6.42
C GLY A 378 -19.12 27.30 6.92
N ARG A 379 -18.43 28.41 7.16
CA ARG A 379 -17.07 28.40 7.72
C ARG A 379 -17.05 27.93 9.18
N ILE A 380 -18.01 28.36 10.01
CA ILE A 380 -18.17 27.86 11.38
C ILE A 380 -18.45 26.35 11.37
N ALA A 381 -19.27 25.87 10.44
CA ALA A 381 -19.53 24.43 10.29
C ALA A 381 -18.25 23.67 9.94
N PHE A 382 -17.40 24.20 9.06
CA PHE A 382 -16.12 23.57 8.72
C PHE A 382 -15.14 23.60 9.90
N TRP A 383 -15.00 24.75 10.56
CA TRP A 383 -14.18 24.91 11.76
C TRP A 383 -14.57 23.91 12.86
N ASN A 384 -15.87 23.73 13.13
CA ASN A 384 -16.35 22.76 14.13
C ASN A 384 -15.91 21.32 13.80
N ASP A 385 -15.96 20.91 12.53
CA ASP A 385 -15.50 19.58 12.12
C ASP A 385 -13.98 19.43 12.30
N LEU A 386 -13.20 20.47 11.95
CA LEU A 386 -11.75 20.48 12.16
C LEU A 386 -11.37 20.41 13.64
N VAL A 387 -12.04 21.18 14.49
CA VAL A 387 -11.84 21.15 15.95
C VAL A 387 -12.20 19.76 16.50
N ASN A 388 -13.29 19.15 16.04
CA ASN A 388 -13.64 17.79 16.44
C ASN A 388 -12.57 16.78 16.02
N TYR A 389 -12.09 16.87 14.78
CA TYR A 389 -11.02 16.00 14.28
C TYR A 389 -9.73 16.11 15.11
N HIS A 390 -9.27 17.32 15.40
CA HIS A 390 -8.07 17.53 16.22
C HIS A 390 -8.26 17.09 17.67
N ASN A 391 -9.46 17.23 18.22
CA ASN A 391 -9.78 16.65 19.53
C ASN A 391 -9.67 15.11 19.53
N GLU A 392 -10.06 14.43 18.44
CA GLU A 392 -9.84 12.98 18.32
C GLU A 392 -8.33 12.64 18.21
N MET A 393 -7.56 13.40 17.44
CA MET A 393 -6.10 13.26 17.36
C MET A 393 -5.42 13.45 18.72
N GLN A 394 -5.89 14.43 19.52
CA GLN A 394 -5.39 14.67 20.86
C GLN A 394 -5.78 13.54 21.82
N LYS A 395 -7.00 12.98 21.72
CA LYS A 395 -7.45 11.84 22.55
C LYS A 395 -6.58 10.60 22.35
N ILE A 396 -6.09 10.37 21.14
CA ILE A 396 -5.16 9.27 20.85
C ILE A 396 -3.70 9.65 21.12
N ALA A 397 -3.42 10.83 21.68
CA ALA A 397 -2.07 11.34 21.94
C ALA A 397 -1.17 11.39 20.69
N ALA A 398 -1.76 11.67 19.52
CA ALA A 398 -0.99 11.97 18.30
C ALA A 398 -0.53 13.44 18.27
N ILE A 399 -1.32 14.33 18.87
CA ILE A 399 -0.99 15.73 19.13
C ILE A 399 -1.25 16.06 20.60
N GLU A 400 -0.68 17.17 21.08
CA GLU A 400 -0.91 17.68 22.43
C GLU A 400 -1.14 19.19 22.45
N ASN A 401 -1.66 19.68 23.58
CA ASN A 401 -1.92 21.10 23.85
C ASN A 401 -2.87 21.80 22.85
N PHE A 402 -3.64 21.04 22.08
CA PHE A 402 -4.58 21.56 21.09
C PHE A 402 -5.78 22.25 21.77
N LYS A 403 -6.11 23.43 21.28
CA LYS A 403 -7.27 24.23 21.66
C LYS A 403 -8.03 24.69 20.43
N ALA A 404 -9.30 25.02 20.59
CA ALA A 404 -10.14 25.40 19.47
C ALA A 404 -9.67 26.69 18.77
N GLU A 405 -8.99 27.58 19.50
CA GLU A 405 -8.40 28.82 18.99
C GLU A 405 -7.18 28.59 18.07
N ASP A 406 -6.61 27.39 18.09
CA ASP A 406 -5.48 27.01 17.24
C ASP A 406 -5.91 26.77 15.78
N ILE A 407 -7.22 26.78 15.50
CA ILE A 407 -7.77 26.70 14.14
C ILE A 407 -8.51 27.98 13.81
N VAL A 408 -8.15 28.58 12.68
CA VAL A 408 -8.82 29.77 12.13
C VAL A 408 -9.31 29.45 10.72
N VAL A 409 -10.62 29.57 10.48
CA VAL A 409 -11.24 29.34 9.16
C VAL A 409 -11.82 30.66 8.61
N GLU A 410 -11.18 31.18 7.58
CA GLU A 410 -11.49 32.48 7.01
C GLU A 410 -11.91 32.39 5.54
N LYS A 411 -12.51 33.48 5.07
CA LYS A 411 -12.79 33.63 3.64
C LYS A 411 -11.48 33.92 2.91
N GLY A 412 -11.22 33.19 1.83
CA GLY A 412 -10.11 33.48 0.92
C GLY A 412 -10.34 34.71 0.06
N MET A 413 -9.41 34.95 -0.87
CA MET A 413 -9.43 36.13 -1.73
C MET A 413 -10.69 36.22 -2.60
N ASP A 414 -11.13 35.11 -3.18
CA ASP A 414 -12.36 35.04 -3.96
C ASP A 414 -13.55 34.51 -3.16
N LYS A 415 -14.76 34.57 -3.75
CA LYS A 415 -16.01 34.19 -3.07
C LYS A 415 -16.13 32.68 -2.79
N LYS A 416 -15.38 31.84 -3.48
CA LYS A 416 -15.42 30.38 -3.38
C LYS A 416 -14.29 29.83 -2.49
N SER A 417 -13.23 30.61 -2.28
CA SER A 417 -12.08 30.19 -1.50
C SER A 417 -12.27 30.33 0.02
N VAL A 418 -11.77 29.34 0.76
CA VAL A 418 -11.71 29.30 2.23
C VAL A 418 -10.24 29.05 2.60
N VAL A 419 -9.75 29.74 3.61
CA VAL A 419 -8.38 29.60 4.12
C VAL A 419 -8.46 29.04 5.53
N VAL A 420 -7.64 28.03 5.81
CA VAL A 420 -7.49 27.45 7.15
C VAL A 420 -6.07 27.71 7.61
N THR A 421 -5.93 28.28 8.80
CA THR A 421 -4.66 28.28 9.55
C THR A 421 -4.83 27.32 10.71
N ASP A 422 -3.90 26.39 10.84
CA ASP A 422 -4.00 25.25 11.76
C ASP A 422 -2.68 25.08 12.51
N TYR A 423 -2.70 25.30 13.83
CA TYR A 423 -1.54 25.14 14.70
C TYR A 423 -1.65 23.82 15.46
N ILE A 424 -0.66 22.95 15.27
CA ILE A 424 -0.61 21.64 15.92
C ILE A 424 0.75 21.42 16.57
N THR A 425 0.76 20.62 17.64
CA THR A 425 1.99 20.15 18.29
C THR A 425 1.98 18.62 18.27
N PRO A 426 2.64 17.98 17.28
CA PRO A 426 2.76 16.52 17.23
C PRO A 426 3.50 15.98 18.46
N VAL A 427 3.02 14.85 18.99
CA VAL A 427 3.71 14.12 20.06
C VAL A 427 4.72 13.16 19.43
N SER A 428 5.88 13.00 20.06
CA SER A 428 6.91 12.03 19.66
C SER A 428 7.26 11.09 20.81
N VAL A 429 7.73 9.88 20.49
CA VAL A 429 8.21 8.93 21.50
C VAL A 429 9.48 9.43 22.20
N MET A 430 9.64 9.08 23.48
CA MET A 430 10.88 9.39 24.22
C MET A 430 12.02 8.50 23.72
N THR A 431 13.09 9.11 23.19
CA THR A 431 14.29 8.40 22.70
C THR A 431 15.55 8.66 23.53
N LYS A 432 15.55 9.71 24.37
CA LYS A 432 16.72 10.14 25.16
C LYS A 432 16.29 10.45 26.59
N LEU A 433 17.06 9.98 27.57
CA LEU A 433 16.89 10.30 28.99
C LEU A 433 18.21 10.88 29.53
N TYR A 434 18.18 12.11 30.00
CA TYR A 434 19.29 12.73 30.72
C TYR A 434 18.92 12.82 32.20
N MET A 435 19.71 12.19 33.08
CA MET A 435 19.44 12.14 34.51
C MET A 435 20.70 12.49 35.30
N THR A 436 20.59 13.45 36.21
CA THR A 436 21.63 13.77 37.20
C THR A 436 21.17 13.23 38.54
N VAL A 437 21.94 12.32 39.13
CA VAL A 437 21.70 11.81 40.48
C VAL A 437 22.54 12.61 41.46
N VAL A 438 21.90 13.33 42.37
CA VAL A 438 22.57 14.06 43.45
C VAL A 438 22.44 13.23 44.72
N VAL A 439 23.57 12.82 45.28
CA VAL A 439 23.65 12.14 46.58
C VAL A 439 23.76 13.21 47.67
N GLN A 440 22.91 13.12 48.70
CA GLN A 440 22.99 13.96 49.90
C GLN A 440 23.97 13.38 50.92
#